data_AF-A0A9R1K1H5-F1
#
_entry.id   AF-A0A9R1K1H5-F1
#
_cell.length_a   1.000
_cell.length_b   1.000
_cell.length_c   1.000
_cell.angle_alpha   90.00
_cell.angle_beta   90.00
_cell.angle_gamma   90.00
#
_symmetry.space_group_name_H-M   'P 1'
#
loop_
_entity.id
_entity.type
_entity.pdbx_description
1 polymer ?
#
loop_
_entity_poly.entity_id
_entity_poly.type
_entity_poly.pdbx_seq_one_letter_code
_entity_poly.pdbx_strand_id
1 'polypeptide(L)'
;MDAFLACPDHSPAAGRSLTPARGAPASSPALISAVQDLYEFICSGPLVERIGYTRERIAESIDRWLWCGSQVSRLFRIDELRLTDAEKSRIYHFYIPVFLWCEDQVADHRSKYNDGDEIPPLVIGVSAPQGSGKTTLVFALDYLFRVSGRNSATLSIDDFYLTAAEQFRG
;
A
#
# COMPACT_ATOMS: atom_id res chain seq x y z
N MET A 1 7.18 -56.24 50.27
CA MET A 1 8.24 -55.23 50.46
C MET A 1 7.56 -53.88 50.55
N ASP A 2 7.22 -53.54 51.79
CA ASP A 2 7.17 -52.23 52.48
C ASP A 2 7.28 -50.95 51.63
N ALA A 3 6.59 -49.83 51.90
CA ALA A 3 6.10 -49.32 53.17
C ALA A 3 4.97 -48.28 53.01
N PHE A 4 4.17 -48.14 54.07
CA PHE A 4 3.27 -47.04 54.42
C PHE A 4 3.95 -45.66 54.47
N LEU A 5 3.23 -44.58 54.15
CA LEU A 5 3.00 -43.42 55.05
C LEU A 5 1.97 -42.43 54.48
N ALA A 6 1.24 -41.74 55.36
CA ALA A 6 0.05 -40.92 55.11
C ALA A 6 0.28 -39.39 55.25
N CYS A 7 -0.55 -38.59 54.53
CA CYS A 7 -1.11 -37.21 54.73
C CYS A 7 -0.20 -36.00 55.12
N PRO A 8 -0.60 -34.69 54.99
CA PRO A 8 -1.92 -34.08 54.72
C PRO A 8 -1.97 -32.85 53.73
N ASP A 9 -3.15 -32.21 53.65
CA ASP A 9 -3.62 -31.04 52.87
C ASP A 9 -2.78 -29.74 52.86
N HIS A 10 -2.77 -29.05 51.70
CA HIS A 10 -2.69 -27.58 51.62
C HIS A 10 -3.41 -27.02 50.36
N SER A 11 -4.44 -26.19 50.58
CA SER A 11 -5.11 -25.35 49.56
C SER A 11 -4.31 -24.05 49.26
N PRO A 12 -4.79 -23.13 48.41
CA PRO A 12 -4.24 -22.88 47.07
C PRO A 12 -3.45 -21.55 46.96
N ALA A 13 -2.49 -21.46 46.05
CA ALA A 13 -1.79 -20.20 45.74
C ALA A 13 -2.09 -19.72 44.32
N ALA A 14 -2.96 -18.71 44.25
CA ALA A 14 -2.99 -17.61 43.29
C ALA A 14 -2.75 -17.93 41.80
N GLY A 15 -3.86 -18.22 41.10
CA GLY A 15 -3.95 -18.06 39.65
C GLY A 15 -3.80 -16.58 39.28
N ARG A 16 -2.62 -16.20 38.79
CA ARG A 16 -2.37 -14.87 38.24
C ARG A 16 -2.86 -14.87 36.78
N SER A 17 -4.15 -14.61 36.60
CA SER A 17 -4.75 -14.35 35.29
C SER A 17 -4.17 -13.04 34.75
N LEU A 18 -3.23 -13.14 33.81
CA LEU A 18 -2.80 -12.04 32.97
C LEU A 18 -3.91 -11.80 31.94
N THR A 19 -4.83 -10.92 32.27
CA THR A 19 -5.76 -10.36 31.28
C THR A 19 -4.96 -9.51 30.31
N PRO A 20 -5.09 -9.72 28.98
CA PRO A 20 -4.51 -8.79 28.02
C PRO A 20 -5.26 -7.46 28.13
N ALA A 21 -4.51 -6.39 28.38
CA ALA A 21 -5.02 -5.03 28.39
C ALA A 21 -5.66 -4.73 27.03
N ARG A 22 -7.00 -4.68 27.01
CA ARG A 22 -7.78 -4.17 25.87
C ARG A 22 -7.47 -2.68 25.74
N GLY A 23 -6.72 -2.31 24.71
CA GLY A 23 -6.49 -0.91 24.35
C GLY A 23 -7.82 -0.19 24.16
N ALA A 24 -7.97 0.97 24.79
CA ALA A 24 -9.16 1.81 24.64
C ALA A 24 -9.29 2.29 23.18
N PRO A 25 -10.51 2.40 22.64
CA PRO A 25 -10.72 2.96 21.31
C PRO A 25 -10.22 4.42 21.27
N ALA A 26 -9.59 4.81 20.16
CA ALA A 26 -9.10 6.17 19.97
C ALA A 26 -10.25 7.18 20.11
N SER A 27 -10.03 8.26 20.85
CA SER A 27 -10.99 9.35 20.99
C SER A 27 -11.05 10.19 19.71
N SER A 28 -12.20 10.83 19.43
CA SER A 28 -12.36 11.68 18.23
C SER A 28 -11.26 12.73 18.05
N PRO A 29 -10.76 13.42 19.11
CA PRO A 29 -9.65 14.35 18.96
C PRO A 29 -8.32 13.69 18.56
N ALA A 30 -8.03 12.49 19.09
CA ALA A 30 -6.81 11.76 18.74
C ALA A 30 -6.84 11.28 17.28
N LEU A 31 -8.02 10.87 16.79
CA LEU A 31 -8.21 10.49 15.40
C LEU A 31 -8.02 11.68 14.45
N ILE A 32 -8.60 12.84 14.80
CA ILE A 32 -8.42 14.09 14.03
C ILE A 32 -6.93 14.46 13.97
N SER A 33 -6.21 14.40 15.09
CA SER A 33 -4.77 14.67 15.14
C SER A 33 -3.99 13.72 14.23
N ALA A 34 -4.26 12.42 14.31
CA ALA A 34 -3.53 11.43 13.49
C ALA A 34 -3.77 11.61 11.99
N VAL A 35 -4.99 11.97 11.58
CA VAL A 35 -5.31 12.28 10.19
C VAL A 35 -4.61 13.56 9.74
N GLN A 36 -4.56 14.58 10.59
CA GLN A 36 -3.84 15.83 10.31
C GLN A 36 -2.33 15.59 10.14
N ASP A 37 -1.72 14.82 11.04
CA ASP A 37 -0.29 14.46 10.97
C ASP A 37 0.03 13.67 9.69
N LEU A 38 -0.88 12.78 9.28
CA LEU A 38 -0.75 12.05 8.02
C LEU A 38 -0.93 12.96 6.81
N TYR A 39 -1.88 13.88 6.83
CA TYR A 39 -2.09 14.85 5.77
C TYR A 39 -0.86 15.74 5.57
N GLU A 40 -0.28 16.26 6.64
CA GLU A 40 0.96 17.05 6.60
C GLU A 40 2.12 16.21 6.06
N PHE A 41 2.22 14.96 6.51
CA PHE A 41 3.19 14.01 5.97
C PHE A 41 3.00 13.86 4.45
N ILE A 42 1.81 13.52 3.96
CA ILE A 42 1.54 13.37 2.52
C ILE A 42 1.96 14.64 1.75
N CYS A 43 1.56 15.82 2.23
CA CYS A 43 1.87 17.10 1.58
C CYS A 43 3.38 17.40 1.48
N SER A 44 4.20 16.82 2.36
CA SER A 44 5.67 16.95 2.32
C SER A 44 6.35 16.01 1.33
N GLY A 45 5.59 15.13 0.67
CA GLY A 45 6.14 14.13 -0.25
C GLY A 45 6.74 14.73 -1.52
N PRO A 46 7.89 14.22 -2.01
CA PRO A 46 8.62 14.80 -3.14
C PRO A 46 7.89 14.69 -4.49
N LEU A 47 6.85 13.85 -4.58
CA LEU A 47 6.08 13.66 -5.80
C LEU A 47 4.83 14.54 -5.90
N VAL A 48 4.35 15.12 -4.80
CA VAL A 48 3.08 15.87 -4.75
C VAL A 48 3.05 16.97 -5.81
N GLU A 49 4.06 17.84 -5.82
CA GLU A 49 4.15 18.93 -6.79
C GLU A 49 4.36 18.41 -8.23
N ARG A 50 5.09 17.29 -8.39
CA ARG A 50 5.38 16.71 -9.71
C ARG A 50 4.16 16.11 -10.39
N ILE A 51 3.22 15.58 -9.61
CA ILE A 51 1.96 15.07 -10.11
C ILE A 51 0.89 16.18 -10.25
N GLY A 52 1.25 17.43 -9.93
CA GLY A 52 0.35 18.58 -10.02
C GLY A 52 -0.71 18.63 -8.91
N TYR A 53 -0.46 18.00 -7.76
CA TYR A 53 -1.40 18.01 -6.64
C TYR A 53 -1.11 19.20 -5.73
N THR A 54 -2.15 19.93 -5.37
CA THR A 54 -2.07 20.97 -4.33
C THR A 54 -2.49 20.40 -2.98
N ARG A 55 -2.23 21.16 -1.90
CA ARG A 55 -2.67 20.83 -0.55
C ARG A 55 -4.19 20.66 -0.48
N GLU A 56 -4.91 21.56 -1.14
CA GLU A 56 -6.38 21.56 -1.21
C GLU A 56 -6.87 20.29 -1.91
N ARG A 57 -6.29 19.94 -3.07
CA ARG A 57 -6.64 18.71 -3.79
C ARG A 57 -6.38 17.45 -2.96
N ILE A 58 -5.29 17.42 -2.19
CA ILE A 58 -5.02 16.30 -1.27
C ILE A 58 -6.07 16.25 -0.16
N ALA A 59 -6.44 17.39 0.43
CA ALA A 59 -7.46 17.45 1.48
C ALA A 59 -8.82 16.96 0.97
N GLU A 60 -9.23 17.38 -0.23
CA GLU A 60 -10.47 16.95 -0.89
C GLU A 60 -10.49 15.45 -1.21
N SER A 61 -9.31 14.84 -1.40
CA SER A 61 -9.17 13.42 -1.77
C SER A 61 -8.60 12.54 -0.65
N ILE A 62 -8.53 13.03 0.60
CA ILE A 62 -7.83 12.34 1.68
C ILE A 62 -8.35 10.91 1.92
N ASP A 63 -9.66 10.69 1.76
CA ASP A 63 -10.27 9.35 1.87
C ASP A 63 -9.71 8.37 0.84
N ARG A 64 -9.39 8.85 -0.37
CA ARG A 64 -8.75 8.05 -1.42
C ARG A 64 -7.32 7.69 -1.02
N TRP A 65 -6.57 8.61 -0.42
CA TRP A 65 -5.22 8.34 0.10
C TRP A 65 -5.25 7.29 1.21
N LEU A 66 -6.16 7.42 2.18
CA LEU A 66 -6.34 6.45 3.26
C LEU A 66 -6.72 5.07 2.71
N TRP A 67 -7.68 5.02 1.79
CA TRP A 67 -8.08 3.78 1.16
C TRP A 67 -6.92 3.10 0.43
N CYS A 68 -6.15 3.85 -0.38
CA CYS A 68 -4.97 3.31 -1.07
C CYS A 68 -3.93 2.81 -0.06
N GLY A 69 -3.70 3.56 1.03
CA GLY A 69 -2.78 3.19 2.11
C GLY A 69 -3.14 1.85 2.76
N SER A 70 -4.43 1.63 3.02
CA SER A 70 -4.93 0.36 3.55
C SER A 70 -4.77 -0.79 2.54
N GLN A 71 -5.09 -0.55 1.26
CA GLN A 71 -4.91 -1.55 0.20
C GLN A 71 -3.45 -1.98 0.03
N VAL A 72 -2.52 -1.01 0.03
CA VAL A 72 -1.08 -1.28 -0.11
C VAL A 72 -0.52 -1.97 1.13
N SER A 73 -0.93 -1.54 2.33
CA SER A 73 -0.54 -2.20 3.58
C SER A 73 -0.98 -3.67 3.58
N ARG A 74 -2.22 -3.94 3.13
CA ARG A 74 -2.73 -5.31 2.98
C ARG A 74 -1.95 -6.12 1.94
N LEU A 75 -1.62 -5.53 0.80
CA LEU A 75 -0.86 -6.20 -0.27
C LEU A 75 0.49 -6.71 0.25
N PHE A 76 1.21 -5.87 1.00
CA PHE A 76 2.54 -6.18 1.52
C PHE A 76 2.53 -6.80 2.93
N ARG A 77 1.34 -7.06 3.51
CA ARG A 77 1.15 -7.59 4.87
C ARG A 77 1.84 -6.75 5.94
N ILE A 78 1.78 -5.42 5.79
CA ILE A 78 2.30 -4.45 6.74
C ILE A 78 1.18 -4.06 7.70
N ASP A 79 1.49 -3.89 8.99
CA ASP A 79 0.56 -3.38 9.98
C ASP A 79 0.33 -1.87 9.77
N GLU A 80 -0.82 -1.53 9.19
CA GLU A 80 -1.23 -0.15 8.89
C GLU A 80 -1.26 0.75 10.14
N LEU A 81 -1.51 0.17 11.33
CA LEU A 81 -1.55 0.91 12.58
C LEU A 81 -0.16 1.23 13.14
N ARG A 82 0.90 0.61 12.61
CA ARG A 82 2.27 0.68 13.14
C ARG A 82 3.32 0.77 12.03
N LEU A 83 3.09 1.63 11.04
CA LEU A 83 4.04 1.90 9.96
C LEU A 83 5.33 2.53 10.49
N THR A 84 6.48 1.98 10.10
CA THR A 84 7.76 2.68 10.21
C THR A 84 7.82 3.87 9.25
N ASP A 85 8.69 4.85 9.51
CA ASP A 85 8.86 6.01 8.62
C ASP A 85 9.19 5.57 7.18
N ALA A 86 10.01 4.53 7.02
CA ALA A 86 10.37 4.01 5.71
C ALA A 86 9.18 3.37 4.97
N GLU A 87 8.30 2.66 5.68
CA GLU A 87 7.07 2.10 5.10
C GLU A 87 6.07 3.20 4.76
N LYS A 88 5.89 4.16 5.69
CA LYS A 88 5.02 5.31 5.49
C LYS A 88 5.45 6.12 4.28
N SER A 89 6.75 6.38 4.11
CA SER A 89 7.30 7.05 2.91
C SER A 89 7.08 6.24 1.65
N ARG A 90 7.35 4.92 1.64
CA ARG A 90 7.09 4.08 0.45
C ARG A 90 5.62 4.13 0.01
N ILE A 91 4.70 4.07 0.97
CA ILE A 91 3.27 4.07 0.69
C ILE A 91 2.80 5.46 0.25
N TYR A 92 2.97 6.47 1.11
CA TYR A 92 2.33 7.78 0.94
C TYR A 92 3.14 8.79 0.12
N HIS A 93 4.46 8.60 -0.03
CA HIS A 93 5.30 9.49 -0.84
C HIS A 93 5.71 8.90 -2.18
N PHE A 94 5.50 7.60 -2.40
CA PHE A 94 5.91 6.94 -3.63
C PHE A 94 4.78 6.16 -4.30
N TYR A 95 4.25 5.10 -3.70
CA TYR A 95 3.27 4.24 -4.37
C TYR A 95 1.94 4.94 -4.65
N ILE A 96 1.35 5.61 -3.65
CA ILE A 96 0.05 6.28 -3.80
C ILE A 96 0.12 7.46 -4.77
N PRO A 97 1.08 8.41 -4.66
CA PRO A 97 1.17 9.52 -5.61
C PRO A 97 1.32 9.05 -7.07
N VAL A 98 2.12 8.00 -7.32
CA VAL A 98 2.28 7.45 -8.67
C VAL A 98 0.97 6.81 -9.14
N PHE A 99 0.26 6.07 -8.29
CA PHE A 99 -1.05 5.51 -8.63
C PHE A 99 -2.06 6.59 -9.00
N LEU A 100 -2.19 7.64 -8.19
CA LEU A 100 -3.13 8.73 -8.42
C LEU A 100 -2.80 9.50 -9.70
N TRP A 101 -1.51 9.72 -9.98
CA TRP A 101 -1.09 10.27 -11.27
C TRP A 101 -1.50 9.36 -12.43
N CYS A 102 -1.31 8.05 -12.32
CA CYS A 102 -1.77 7.12 -13.35
C CYS A 102 -3.30 7.15 -13.52
N GLU A 103 -4.08 7.31 -12.45
CA GLU A 103 -5.54 7.47 -12.56
C GLU A 103 -5.92 8.75 -13.32
N ASP A 104 -5.23 9.86 -13.06
CA ASP A 104 -5.43 11.10 -13.81
C ASP A 104 -5.11 10.91 -15.30
N GLN A 105 -4.00 10.22 -15.61
CA GLN A 105 -3.66 9.90 -17.02
C GLN A 105 -4.74 9.04 -17.69
N VAL A 106 -5.35 8.11 -16.95
CA VAL A 106 -6.47 7.29 -17.47
C VAL A 106 -7.71 8.16 -17.71
N ALA A 107 -8.01 9.10 -16.80
CA ALA A 107 -9.13 10.02 -16.97
C ALA A 107 -8.92 10.94 -18.18
N ASP A 108 -7.73 11.52 -18.32
CA ASP A 108 -7.33 12.38 -19.44
C ASP A 108 -7.29 11.63 -20.76
N HIS A 109 -6.90 10.34 -20.75
CA HIS A 109 -6.97 9.51 -21.94
C HIS A 109 -8.41 9.26 -22.37
N ARG A 110 -9.29 8.94 -21.41
CA ARG A 110 -10.70 8.64 -21.69
C ARG A 110 -11.48 9.86 -22.17
N SER A 111 -11.16 11.07 -21.66
CA SER A 111 -11.86 12.30 -22.06
C SER A 111 -11.65 12.70 -23.52
N LYS A 112 -10.68 12.10 -24.22
CA LYS A 112 -10.41 12.31 -25.64
C LYS A 112 -11.38 11.57 -26.57
N TYR A 113 -12.21 10.69 -26.03
CA TYR A 113 -13.14 9.85 -26.79
C TYR A 113 -14.58 10.16 -26.39
N ASN A 114 -15.51 9.95 -27.32
CA ASN A 114 -16.93 10.16 -27.09
C ASN A 114 -17.58 8.89 -26.50
N ASP A 115 -18.80 9.05 -26.00
CA ASP A 115 -19.58 7.92 -25.51
C ASP A 115 -19.88 6.93 -26.65
N GLY A 116 -19.52 5.66 -26.43
CA GLY A 116 -19.68 4.57 -27.40
C GLY A 116 -18.45 4.28 -28.24
N ASP A 117 -17.41 5.12 -28.18
CA ASP A 117 -16.14 4.85 -28.84
C ASP A 117 -15.44 3.63 -28.21
N GLU A 118 -14.78 2.82 -29.05
CA GLU A 118 -13.83 1.82 -28.57
C GLU A 118 -12.55 2.53 -28.14
N ILE A 119 -12.33 2.60 -26.82
CA ILE A 119 -11.18 3.31 -26.25
C ILE A 119 -9.99 2.34 -26.18
N PRO A 120 -8.88 2.59 -26.89
CA PRO A 120 -7.70 1.76 -26.79
C PRO A 120 -7.07 1.85 -25.39
N PRO A 121 -6.34 0.83 -24.93
CA PRO A 121 -5.66 0.87 -23.63
C PRO A 121 -4.68 2.04 -23.53
N LEU A 122 -4.65 2.71 -22.38
CA LEU A 122 -3.56 3.61 -22.04
C LEU A 122 -2.30 2.78 -21.71
N VAL A 123 -1.18 3.12 -22.34
CA VAL A 123 0.12 2.48 -22.08
C VAL A 123 0.98 3.42 -21.25
N ILE A 124 1.43 2.95 -20.07
CA ILE A 124 2.32 3.70 -19.18
C ILE A 124 3.68 2.99 -19.15
N GLY A 125 4.71 3.67 -19.66
CA GLY A 125 6.08 3.18 -19.61
C GLY A 125 6.73 3.45 -18.26
N VAL A 126 7.34 2.42 -17.65
CA VAL A 126 8.08 2.55 -16.39
C VAL A 126 9.54 2.18 -16.61
N SER A 127 10.44 3.16 -16.45
CA SER A 127 11.89 2.98 -16.61
C SER A 127 12.65 3.44 -15.37
N ALA A 128 13.55 2.60 -14.86
CA ALA A 128 14.45 2.93 -13.77
C ALA A 128 15.65 1.95 -13.76
N PRO A 129 16.79 2.31 -13.12
CA PRO A 129 17.94 1.41 -13.00
C PRO A 129 17.58 0.06 -12.34
N GLN A 130 18.37 -0.98 -12.60
CA GLN A 130 18.17 -2.29 -11.96
C GLN A 130 18.26 -2.17 -10.43
N GLY A 131 17.39 -2.88 -9.71
CA GLY A 131 17.33 -2.82 -8.26
C GLY A 131 16.60 -1.60 -7.68
N SER A 132 16.12 -0.68 -8.51
CA SER A 132 15.34 0.50 -8.07
C SER A 132 13.94 0.20 -7.51
N GLY A 133 13.50 -1.07 -7.57
CA GLY A 133 12.16 -1.47 -7.12
C GLY A 133 11.04 -1.30 -8.16
N LYS A 134 11.36 -1.13 -9.46
CA LYS A 134 10.37 -0.99 -10.54
C LYS A 134 9.27 -2.05 -10.47
N THR A 135 9.67 -3.32 -10.31
CA THR A 135 8.76 -4.46 -10.29
C THR A 135 7.81 -4.38 -9.10
N THR A 136 8.30 -3.95 -7.93
CA THR A 136 7.49 -3.78 -6.72
C THR A 136 6.49 -2.64 -6.89
N LEU A 137 6.90 -1.51 -7.47
CA LEU A 137 6.00 -0.41 -7.80
C LEU A 137 4.91 -0.87 -8.76
N VAL A 138 5.29 -1.48 -9.88
CA VAL A 138 4.34 -1.96 -10.90
C VAL A 138 3.38 -2.99 -10.33
N PHE A 139 3.86 -3.88 -9.45
CA PHE A 139 3.01 -4.84 -8.73
C PHE A 139 1.97 -4.14 -7.84
N ALA A 140 2.36 -3.10 -7.12
CA ALA A 140 1.42 -2.31 -6.30
C ALA A 140 0.40 -1.56 -7.17
N LEU A 141 0.83 -0.98 -8.30
CA LEU A 141 -0.05 -0.29 -9.23
C LEU A 141 -1.09 -1.24 -9.84
N ASP A 142 -0.65 -2.39 -10.35
CA ASP A 142 -1.55 -3.41 -10.93
C ASP A 142 -2.58 -3.87 -9.91
N TYR A 143 -2.16 -4.12 -8.66
CA TYR A 143 -3.08 -4.44 -7.57
C TYR A 143 -4.09 -3.32 -7.33
N LEU A 144 -3.64 -2.08 -7.15
CA LEU A 144 -4.50 -0.92 -6.88
C LEU A 144 -5.51 -0.67 -8.01
N PHE A 145 -5.11 -0.84 -9.27
CA PHE A 145 -6.01 -0.74 -10.41
C PHE A 145 -7.12 -1.81 -10.35
N ARG A 146 -6.75 -3.06 -10.09
CA ARG A 146 -7.72 -4.17 -9.99
C ARG A 146 -8.70 -3.97 -8.85
N VAL A 147 -8.25 -3.59 -7.66
CA VAL A 147 -9.15 -3.34 -6.52
C VAL A 147 -9.95 -2.04 -6.67
N SER A 148 -9.55 -1.14 -7.57
CA SER A 148 -10.33 0.03 -8.01
C SER A 148 -11.33 -0.31 -9.14
N GLY A 149 -11.45 -1.58 -9.54
CA GLY A 149 -12.37 -2.01 -10.59
C GLY A 149 -11.89 -1.74 -12.01
N ARG A 150 -10.59 -1.52 -12.23
CA ARG A 150 -9.99 -1.31 -13.55
C ARG A 150 -9.20 -2.54 -14.00
N ASN A 151 -9.30 -2.86 -15.28
CA ASN A 151 -8.44 -3.86 -15.91
C ASN A 151 -7.04 -3.27 -16.09
N SER A 152 -6.01 -4.06 -15.76
CA SER A 152 -4.61 -3.70 -15.90
C SER A 152 -3.84 -4.92 -16.41
N ALA A 153 -2.86 -4.67 -17.27
CA ALA A 153 -1.93 -5.67 -17.77
C ALA A 153 -0.51 -5.12 -17.62
N THR A 154 0.41 -5.97 -17.18
CA THR A 154 1.82 -5.62 -17.03
C THR A 154 2.65 -6.43 -18.02
N LEU A 155 3.54 -5.76 -18.73
CA LEU A 155 4.50 -6.37 -19.64
C LEU A 155 5.90 -5.93 -19.22
N SER A 156 6.83 -6.86 -19.06
CA SER A 156 8.24 -6.53 -18.86
C SER A 156 8.96 -6.61 -20.20
N ILE A 157 9.83 -5.63 -20.51
CA ILE A 157 10.67 -5.70 -21.70
C ILE A 157 11.60 -6.94 -21.67
N ASP A 158 11.94 -7.40 -20.47
CA ASP A 158 12.77 -8.57 -20.25
C ASP A 158 12.09 -9.87 -20.74
N ASP A 159 10.77 -9.87 -20.95
CA ASP A 159 10.03 -11.01 -21.49
C ASP A 159 10.14 -11.12 -23.03
N PHE A 160 10.68 -10.08 -23.69
CA PHE A 160 10.79 -9.99 -25.15
C PHE A 160 12.23 -10.09 -25.66
N TYR A 161 13.15 -10.63 -24.86
CA TYR A 161 14.48 -10.94 -25.39
C TYR A 161 14.39 -12.00 -26.48
N LEU A 162 15.28 -11.85 -27.48
CA LEU A 162 15.59 -12.91 -28.43
C LEU A 162 15.91 -14.20 -27.68
N THR A 163 15.49 -15.33 -28.24
CA THR A 163 15.90 -16.62 -27.69
C THR A 163 17.43 -16.72 -27.71
N ALA A 164 18.00 -17.53 -26.81
CA ALA A 164 19.45 -17.72 -26.77
C ALA A 164 20.02 -18.06 -28.16
N ALA A 165 19.33 -18.92 -28.92
CA ALA A 165 19.73 -19.32 -30.26
C ALA A 165 19.76 -18.16 -31.28
N GLU A 166 18.89 -17.16 -31.12
CA GLU A 166 18.84 -15.97 -31.98
C GLU A 166 19.89 -14.94 -31.59
N GLN A 167 20.25 -14.84 -30.30
CA GLN A 167 21.33 -13.97 -29.82
C GLN A 167 22.72 -14.43 -30.31
N PHE A 168 22.94 -15.74 -30.44
CA PHE A 168 24.21 -16.30 -30.95
C PHE A 168 24.38 -16.23 -32.48
N ARG A 169 23.35 -15.82 -33.22
CA ARG A 169 23.39 -15.70 -34.70
C ARG A 169 23.68 -14.28 -35.20
N GLY A 170 23.88 -13.32 -34.29
CA GLY A 170 24.20 -11.93 -34.58
C GLY A 170 25.70 -11.67 -34.69
#